data_AF-A0A9D8E112-F1
#
_entry.id   AF-A0A9D8E112-F1
#
_cell.length_a   1.000
_cell.length_b   1.000
_cell.length_c   1.000
_cell.angle_alpha   90.00
_cell.angle_beta   90.00
_cell.angle_gamma   90.00
#
_symmetry.space_group_name_H-M   'P 1'
#
loop_
_entity.id
_entity.type
_entity.pdbx_description
1 polymer ?
#
loop_
_entity_poly.entity_id
_entity_poly.type
_entity_poly.pdbx_seq_one_letter_code
_entity_poly.pdbx_strand_id
1 'polypeptide(L)'
;MSPVSATAPSWSWTVATTPGRRSTSPTSCSSAPDPTRFRGPDRTSWDPRRPRYGALMTDDATMNDASEATHPSEDWFIDADTHITEPPDVWVDRVPARFRDRVPHVVRTADGVDQWVLDGQPFYNIGLTAVAGWPEPFPGGPRNYDECHPAAFDPAARLAYMDDEGIWAQVLYPNVASFGGQRFLSFPDDELKLVCVRAYNDFLRDWAAADPRRLVTIMSTPFWDVDAAVAEVRRGAEAGHRGILFTGEPHRFGLPFLADRHWDPLWATAQDLGLPIHFHIGSGDTASSFTPERVAATSTAATFAYTAIEMFLKNGLQVADLLMSGILPRFPDLQFVSVESGIGWIPFVLEAVDHNYREGRVDRTSEWDRMPSEYFATNVYACYWFETAATTEMLGLLPADRILFETDFPHPTCLYGNVHERMEASLAGVPEYVRRKILWDNGAALYGILAPEPAPVRA
;
A
#
# COMPACT_ATOMS: atom_id res chain seq x y z
N MET A 1 9.46 16.74 51.17
CA MET A 1 8.35 16.46 50.25
C MET A 1 8.10 17.72 49.43
N SER A 2 8.66 17.74 48.22
CA SER A 2 8.41 18.74 47.18
C SER A 2 8.43 17.97 45.86
N PRO A 3 7.41 18.04 45.01
CA PRO A 3 7.40 17.27 43.78
C PRO A 3 8.21 18.00 42.70
N VAL A 4 9.08 17.23 42.03
CA VAL A 4 9.82 17.64 40.84
C VAL A 4 8.86 17.60 39.66
N SER A 5 8.75 18.73 38.97
CA SER A 5 7.98 18.93 37.74
C SER A 5 8.68 18.24 36.58
N ALA A 6 8.06 17.22 35.97
CA ALA A 6 8.47 16.67 34.69
C ALA A 6 7.90 17.53 33.55
N THR A 7 8.78 18.18 32.80
CA THR A 7 8.45 18.93 31.58
C THR A 7 8.32 17.98 30.40
N ALA A 8 7.16 17.98 29.73
CA ALA A 8 6.95 17.28 28.46
C ALA A 8 7.70 17.97 27.30
N PRO A 9 8.25 17.23 26.32
CA PRO A 9 8.92 17.82 25.17
C PRO A 9 7.90 18.44 24.19
N SER A 10 8.17 19.68 23.76
CA SER A 10 7.37 20.42 22.78
C SER A 10 7.78 20.07 21.35
N TRP A 11 6.83 19.63 20.53
CA TRP A 11 7.01 19.45 19.09
C TRP A 11 6.40 20.64 18.35
N SER A 12 7.17 21.33 17.50
CA SER A 12 6.70 22.47 16.70
C SER A 12 6.67 22.12 15.22
N TRP A 13 5.49 22.16 14.59
CA TRP A 13 5.30 22.04 13.14
C TRP A 13 4.96 23.41 12.56
N THR A 14 5.74 23.90 11.61
CA THR A 14 5.50 25.19 10.94
C THR A 14 4.75 24.94 9.62
N VAL A 15 3.52 25.45 9.52
CA VAL A 15 2.71 25.42 8.28
C VAL A 15 2.95 26.71 7.49
N ALA A 16 3.39 26.60 6.25
CA ALA A 16 3.46 27.73 5.32
C ALA A 16 2.13 27.84 4.53
N THR A 17 1.43 28.97 4.65
CA THR A 17 0.23 29.28 3.88
C THR A 17 0.58 30.12 2.64
N THR A 18 -0.08 29.87 1.50
CA THR A 18 0.04 30.69 0.28
C THR A 18 -1.34 31.20 -0.15
N PRO A 19 -1.49 32.48 -0.58
CA PRO A 19 -2.81 33.06 -0.84
C PRO A 19 -3.29 32.86 -2.30
N GLY A 20 -4.62 32.74 -2.43
CA GLY A 20 -5.31 32.30 -3.65
C GLY A 20 -5.37 33.29 -4.82
N ARG A 21 -5.82 32.77 -5.97
CA ARG A 21 -6.09 33.54 -7.20
C ARG A 21 -7.46 33.22 -7.80
N ARG A 22 -8.02 34.26 -8.43
CA ARG A 22 -9.40 34.44 -8.87
C ARG A 22 -9.74 33.74 -10.19
N SER A 23 -11.03 33.40 -10.32
CA SER A 23 -11.71 32.83 -11.48
C SER A 23 -11.84 33.78 -12.68
N THR A 24 -11.83 33.23 -13.89
CA THR A 24 -12.47 33.81 -15.08
C THR A 24 -13.30 32.74 -15.80
N SER A 25 -14.45 33.16 -16.33
CA SER A 25 -15.55 32.35 -16.89
C SER A 25 -15.28 31.83 -18.31
N PRO A 26 -15.88 30.70 -18.75
CA PRO A 26 -15.73 30.19 -20.10
C PRO A 26 -16.87 30.62 -21.04
N THR A 27 -16.50 30.86 -22.30
CA THR A 27 -17.37 31.11 -23.46
C THR A 27 -17.98 29.81 -23.99
N SER A 28 -19.23 29.89 -24.43
CA SER A 28 -20.05 28.80 -24.96
C SER A 28 -19.62 28.33 -26.35
N CYS A 29 -19.73 27.02 -26.62
CA CYS A 29 -19.92 26.53 -27.99
C CYS A 29 -20.82 25.29 -27.98
N SER A 30 -21.89 25.38 -28.75
CA SER A 30 -22.99 24.42 -28.86
C SER A 30 -22.77 23.44 -30.01
N SER A 31 -22.95 22.14 -29.74
CA SER A 31 -23.51 21.20 -30.72
C SER A 31 -24.03 19.96 -29.97
N ALA A 32 -25.33 19.68 -30.09
CA ALA A 32 -25.99 18.54 -29.46
C ALA A 32 -26.02 17.36 -30.44
N PRO A 33 -25.73 16.11 -30.02
CA PRO A 33 -26.02 14.92 -30.81
C PRO A 33 -27.38 14.29 -30.47
N ASP A 34 -27.86 13.52 -31.44
CA ASP A 34 -29.15 12.84 -31.64
C ASP A 34 -29.59 11.89 -30.50
N PRO A 35 -30.84 12.00 -29.96
CA PRO A 35 -31.30 11.23 -28.81
C PRO A 35 -31.78 9.78 -29.11
N THR A 36 -31.55 9.22 -30.31
CA THR A 36 -32.25 7.99 -30.73
C THR A 36 -31.46 6.68 -30.72
N ARG A 37 -30.27 6.61 -30.09
CA ARG A 37 -29.48 5.37 -30.05
C ARG A 37 -28.93 5.00 -28.68
N PHE A 38 -29.75 4.70 -27.68
CA PHE A 38 -29.34 3.81 -26.57
C PHE A 38 -30.55 3.11 -25.94
N ARG A 39 -30.58 1.78 -26.02
CA ARG A 39 -31.31 0.95 -25.05
C ARG A 39 -30.34 0.70 -23.91
N GLY A 40 -30.54 1.37 -22.77
CA GLY A 40 -29.79 1.06 -21.55
C GLY A 40 -30.08 -0.37 -21.07
N PRO A 41 -29.22 -0.95 -20.21
CA PRO A 41 -29.48 -2.26 -19.62
C PRO A 41 -30.78 -2.23 -18.81
N ASP A 42 -31.49 -3.35 -18.85
CA ASP A 42 -32.82 -3.54 -18.25
C ASP A 42 -32.83 -3.14 -16.76
N ARG A 43 -33.76 -2.25 -16.39
CA ARG A 43 -33.94 -1.72 -15.03
C ARG A 43 -34.46 -2.76 -14.03
N THR A 44 -34.72 -3.99 -14.44
CA THR A 44 -35.48 -4.98 -13.64
C THR A 44 -34.65 -6.05 -12.92
N SER A 45 -33.31 -6.02 -12.94
CA SER A 45 -32.49 -7.12 -12.38
C SER A 45 -31.72 -6.82 -11.09
N TRP A 46 -31.84 -5.64 -10.47
CA TRP A 46 -31.18 -5.36 -9.19
C TRP A 46 -31.94 -6.02 -8.03
N ASP A 47 -31.47 -7.19 -7.58
CA ASP A 47 -31.89 -7.83 -6.33
C ASP A 47 -30.79 -7.66 -5.27
N PRO A 48 -30.99 -6.83 -4.23
CA PRO A 48 -30.00 -6.63 -3.17
C PRO A 48 -29.74 -7.89 -2.33
N ARG A 49 -30.50 -8.97 -2.54
CA ARG A 49 -30.35 -10.25 -1.81
C ARG A 49 -29.57 -11.32 -2.58
N ARG A 50 -29.13 -11.06 -3.82
CA ARG A 50 -28.26 -12.00 -4.55
C ARG A 50 -26.80 -11.71 -4.22
N PRO A 51 -26.02 -12.70 -3.73
CA PRO A 51 -24.60 -12.51 -3.52
C PRO A 51 -23.94 -12.16 -4.87
N ARG A 52 -23.30 -10.98 -4.95
CA ARG A 52 -22.71 -10.45 -6.18
C ARG A 52 -21.60 -11.36 -6.74
N TYR A 53 -20.90 -12.05 -5.85
CA TYR A 53 -19.81 -12.97 -6.18
C TYR A 53 -20.13 -14.45 -5.83
N GLY A 54 -21.32 -14.71 -5.29
CA GLY A 54 -21.74 -16.06 -4.85
C GLY A 54 -22.37 -16.95 -5.92
N ALA A 55 -22.49 -16.48 -7.17
CA ALA A 55 -23.04 -17.27 -8.29
C ALA A 55 -21.97 -17.88 -9.21
N LEU A 56 -20.67 -17.67 -8.93
CA LEU A 56 -19.56 -18.40 -9.56
C LEU A 56 -19.09 -19.59 -8.69
N MET A 57 -19.82 -19.93 -7.62
CA MET A 57 -19.51 -21.05 -6.73
C MET A 57 -20.37 -22.30 -6.99
N THR A 58 -20.83 -22.52 -8.23
CA THR A 58 -21.53 -23.76 -8.60
C THR A 58 -20.96 -24.37 -9.87
N ASP A 59 -20.53 -25.63 -9.71
CA ASP A 59 -20.25 -26.66 -10.72
C ASP A 59 -19.10 -26.41 -11.70
N ASP A 60 -17.88 -26.56 -11.20
CA ASP A 60 -16.80 -27.16 -12.00
C ASP A 60 -16.18 -28.33 -11.24
N ALA A 61 -17.05 -29.27 -10.86
CA ALA A 61 -16.69 -30.56 -10.31
C ALA A 61 -16.45 -31.60 -11.44
N THR A 62 -15.70 -31.24 -12.49
CA THR A 62 -15.21 -32.20 -13.50
C THR A 62 -13.85 -31.79 -14.07
N MET A 63 -12.82 -31.72 -13.22
CA MET A 63 -11.42 -31.87 -13.62
C MET A 63 -10.73 -32.72 -12.55
N ASN A 64 -11.07 -34.01 -12.54
CA ASN A 64 -10.29 -35.00 -11.81
C ASN A 64 -9.44 -35.74 -12.83
N ASP A 65 -8.15 -35.87 -12.51
CA ASP A 65 -7.09 -36.61 -13.21
C ASP A 65 -6.22 -35.81 -14.19
N ALA A 66 -5.24 -35.07 -13.62
CA ALA A 66 -3.88 -35.02 -14.16
C ALA A 66 -2.88 -34.53 -13.09
N SER A 67 -2.01 -35.45 -12.66
CA SER A 67 -0.83 -35.32 -11.81
C SER A 67 -1.06 -35.07 -10.31
N GLU A 68 -0.85 -36.14 -9.53
CA GLU A 68 -0.18 -36.07 -8.22
C GLU A 68 1.19 -35.39 -8.41
N ALA A 69 1.20 -34.07 -8.50
CA ALA A 69 2.41 -33.29 -8.31
C ALA A 69 2.68 -33.31 -6.80
N THR A 70 3.74 -33.99 -6.40
CA THR A 70 4.28 -33.98 -5.04
C THR A 70 4.34 -32.54 -4.52
N HIS A 71 3.49 -32.24 -3.56
CA HIS A 71 3.33 -30.90 -2.98
C HIS A 71 4.63 -30.46 -2.29
N PRO A 72 5.17 -29.27 -2.60
CA PRO A 72 6.18 -28.67 -1.74
C PRO A 72 5.54 -28.37 -0.37
N SER A 73 6.27 -28.65 0.71
CA SER A 73 5.87 -28.60 2.13
C SER A 73 4.63 -27.75 2.43
N GLU A 74 3.60 -28.39 2.98
CA GLU A 74 2.43 -27.75 3.59
C GLU A 74 2.86 -26.61 4.54
N ASP A 75 2.11 -25.50 4.53
CA ASP A 75 2.11 -24.35 5.47
C ASP A 75 2.78 -23.02 5.08
N TRP A 76 3.33 -22.84 3.87
CA TRP A 76 3.84 -21.52 3.47
C TRP A 76 2.75 -20.53 2.99
N PHE A 77 2.87 -19.26 3.38
CA PHE A 77 2.05 -18.17 2.84
C PHE A 77 2.87 -16.99 2.31
N ILE A 78 2.23 -16.10 1.55
CA ILE A 78 2.80 -14.84 1.04
C ILE A 78 2.22 -13.69 1.86
N ASP A 79 3.11 -12.85 2.36
CA ASP A 79 2.80 -11.67 3.14
C ASP A 79 2.93 -10.42 2.24
N ALA A 80 1.77 -9.84 1.90
CA ALA A 80 1.66 -8.80 0.89
C ALA A 80 2.02 -7.38 1.37
N ASP A 81 2.33 -7.23 2.66
CA ASP A 81 2.75 -5.95 3.23
C ASP A 81 3.64 -6.09 4.45
N THR A 82 4.88 -5.63 4.26
CA THR A 82 5.87 -5.46 5.31
C THR A 82 6.78 -4.28 5.01
N HIS A 83 7.42 -3.80 6.07
CA HIS A 83 8.27 -2.64 6.04
C HIS A 83 9.71 -2.98 6.38
N ILE A 84 10.62 -2.21 5.81
CA ILE A 84 12.02 -2.20 6.25
C ILE A 84 12.21 -0.98 7.14
N THR A 85 12.67 -1.17 8.36
CA THR A 85 13.29 -0.08 9.12
C THR A 85 14.61 0.23 8.43
N GLU A 86 14.64 1.24 7.57
CA GLU A 86 15.80 1.51 6.72
C GLU A 86 17.07 1.65 7.58
N PRO A 87 18.20 1.03 7.20
CA PRO A 87 19.48 1.27 7.86
C PRO A 87 19.88 2.77 7.87
N PRO A 88 20.65 3.23 8.87
CA PRO A 88 20.91 4.66 9.08
C PRO A 88 21.69 5.34 7.95
N ASP A 89 22.37 4.57 7.11
CA ASP A 89 23.30 5.01 6.07
C ASP A 89 22.76 4.84 4.64
N VAL A 90 21.50 4.39 4.46
CA VAL A 90 20.88 4.09 3.16
C VAL A 90 21.18 5.15 2.12
N TRP A 91 20.91 6.42 2.43
CA TRP A 91 21.13 7.53 1.50
C TRP A 91 22.56 8.06 1.50
N VAL A 92 23.20 8.21 2.66
CA VAL A 92 24.51 8.87 2.79
C VAL A 92 25.57 8.21 1.89
N ASP A 93 25.49 6.89 1.75
CA ASP A 93 26.43 6.10 0.94
C ASP A 93 26.12 6.10 -0.55
N ARG A 94 24.89 6.44 -0.94
CA ARG A 94 24.35 6.27 -2.29
C ARG A 94 24.15 7.59 -3.06
N VAL A 95 24.43 8.72 -2.43
CA VAL A 95 24.27 10.04 -3.04
C VAL A 95 25.60 10.76 -3.31
N PRO A 96 25.65 11.69 -4.29
CA PRO A 96 26.79 12.57 -4.50
C PRO A 96 27.20 13.30 -3.22
N ALA A 97 28.52 13.48 -3.01
CA ALA A 97 29.07 14.05 -1.79
C ALA A 97 28.44 15.40 -1.38
N ARG A 98 28.05 16.23 -2.36
CA ARG A 98 27.38 17.54 -2.13
C ARG A 98 26.02 17.45 -1.45
N PHE A 99 25.39 16.28 -1.41
CA PHE A 99 24.06 16.08 -0.86
C PHE A 99 24.06 15.30 0.47
N ARG A 100 25.20 14.73 0.90
CA ARG A 100 25.28 13.83 2.06
C ARG A 100 24.73 14.42 3.36
N ASP A 101 24.94 15.72 3.59
CA ASP A 101 24.47 16.38 4.81
C ASP A 101 22.97 16.72 4.78
N ARG A 102 22.31 16.55 3.63
CA ARG A 102 20.91 16.94 3.39
C ARG A 102 19.96 15.75 3.28
N VAL A 103 20.45 14.61 2.82
CA VAL A 103 19.64 13.39 2.64
C VAL A 103 19.18 12.80 3.97
N PRO A 104 18.18 11.90 3.99
CA PRO A 104 17.79 11.24 5.22
C PRO A 104 18.98 10.50 5.85
N HIS A 105 19.21 10.76 7.13
CA HIS A 105 20.21 10.07 7.94
C HIS A 105 19.79 10.08 9.41
N VAL A 106 20.38 9.17 10.18
CA VAL A 106 20.07 9.04 11.61
C VAL A 106 21.11 9.79 12.45
N VAL A 107 20.63 10.51 13.46
CA VAL A 107 21.44 11.12 14.52
C VAL A 107 21.00 10.55 15.87
N ARG A 108 21.96 10.01 16.64
CA ARG A 108 21.75 9.59 18.03
C ARG A 108 21.75 10.83 18.93
N THR A 109 20.63 11.09 19.61
CA THR A 109 20.51 12.18 20.58
C THR A 109 21.29 11.89 21.86
N ALA A 110 21.50 12.91 22.70
CA ALA A 110 22.18 12.77 23.99
C ALA A 110 21.49 11.76 24.94
N ASP A 111 20.17 11.59 24.79
CA ASP A 111 19.37 10.65 25.58
C ASP A 111 19.35 9.22 24.98
N GLY A 112 20.16 8.98 23.95
CA GLY A 112 20.34 7.66 23.35
C GLY A 112 19.25 7.26 22.35
N VAL A 113 18.48 8.23 21.84
CA VAL A 113 17.41 8.01 20.85
C VAL A 113 17.96 8.23 19.44
N ASP A 114 17.77 7.26 18.55
CA ASP A 114 18.04 7.42 17.12
C ASP A 114 16.88 8.15 16.45
N GLN A 115 17.19 9.30 15.86
CA GLN A 115 16.24 10.18 15.22
C GLN A 115 16.61 10.39 13.75
N TRP A 116 15.63 10.26 12.87
CA TRP A 116 15.81 10.62 11.47
C TRP A 116 15.84 12.13 11.29
N VAL A 117 16.80 12.57 10.47
CA VAL A 117 17.02 13.96 10.08
C VAL A 117 16.91 14.06 8.56
N LEU A 118 16.21 15.09 8.08
CA LEU A 118 16.03 15.40 6.67
C LEU A 118 16.25 16.90 6.43
N ASP A 119 17.17 17.26 5.54
CA ASP A 119 17.58 18.65 5.29
C ASP A 119 17.90 19.43 6.59
N GLY A 120 18.59 18.76 7.52
CA GLY A 120 18.93 19.31 8.84
C GLY A 120 17.76 19.41 9.83
N GLN A 121 16.56 18.96 9.48
CA GLN A 121 15.39 18.96 10.36
C GLN A 121 15.10 17.55 10.89
N PRO A 122 15.02 17.35 12.21
CA PRO A 122 14.54 16.09 12.77
C PRO A 122 13.05 15.91 12.46
N PHE A 123 12.59 14.67 12.23
CA PHE A 123 11.16 14.41 12.00
C PHE A 123 10.58 13.27 12.84
N TYR A 124 11.09 12.04 12.80
CA TYR A 124 10.63 10.99 13.72
C TYR A 124 11.75 10.12 14.28
N ASN A 125 11.47 9.49 15.43
CA ASN A 125 12.34 8.50 16.06
C ASN A 125 12.16 7.15 15.37
N ILE A 126 13.22 6.37 15.23
CA ILE A 126 13.18 5.06 14.55
C ILE A 126 12.14 4.11 15.15
N GLY A 127 11.88 4.20 16.47
CA GLY A 127 10.89 3.38 17.15
C GLY A 127 9.45 3.60 16.70
N LEU A 128 9.16 4.66 15.93
CA LEU A 128 7.82 4.89 15.40
C LEU A 128 7.39 3.78 14.42
N THR A 129 8.34 3.15 13.73
CA THR A 129 8.08 2.19 12.64
C THR A 129 8.74 0.82 12.87
N ALA A 130 9.21 0.55 14.10
CA ALA A 130 9.98 -0.65 14.44
C ALA A 130 9.53 -1.28 15.76
N VAL A 131 8.22 -1.35 15.99
CA VAL A 131 7.61 -1.69 17.29
C VAL A 131 7.45 -3.19 17.51
N ALA A 132 7.64 -4.02 16.47
CA ALA A 132 7.57 -5.48 16.62
C ALA A 132 8.42 -5.99 17.79
N GLY A 133 7.79 -6.74 18.69
CA GLY A 133 8.41 -7.29 19.89
C GLY A 133 8.60 -6.31 21.05
N TRP A 134 8.15 -5.06 20.92
CA TRP A 134 8.21 -4.08 22.00
C TRP A 134 7.17 -4.38 23.09
N PRO A 135 7.55 -4.37 24.39
CA PRO A 135 6.66 -4.83 25.46
C PRO A 135 5.58 -3.81 25.87
N GLU A 136 5.79 -2.52 25.58
CA GLU A 136 4.85 -1.46 25.94
C GLU A 136 3.91 -1.16 24.76
N PRO A 137 2.64 -0.79 25.03
CA PRO A 137 1.74 -0.40 23.97
C PRO A 137 2.23 0.87 23.27
N PHE A 138 1.94 0.98 21.98
CA PHE A 138 2.18 2.19 21.21
C PHE A 138 1.47 3.39 21.87
N PRO A 139 2.12 4.58 22.00
CA PRO A 139 3.30 5.06 21.27
C PRO A 139 4.67 4.69 21.86
N GLY A 140 4.75 3.73 22.79
CA GLY A 140 6.04 3.14 23.19
C GLY A 140 6.71 2.45 22.00
N GLY A 141 8.05 2.46 21.96
CA GLY A 141 8.82 1.78 20.93
C GLY A 141 10.33 1.85 21.19
N PRO A 142 11.14 1.11 20.42
CA PRO A 142 12.60 1.13 20.53
C PRO A 142 13.18 2.54 20.43
N ARG A 143 14.15 2.84 21.28
CA ARG A 143 14.82 4.14 21.24
C ARG A 143 15.87 4.19 20.14
N ASN A 144 16.44 3.06 19.78
CA ASN A 144 17.54 2.95 18.84
C ASN A 144 17.58 1.57 18.17
N TYR A 145 18.44 1.41 17.16
CA TYR A 145 18.56 0.14 16.43
C TYR A 145 18.98 -1.05 17.33
N ASP A 146 19.67 -0.80 18.44
CA ASP A 146 20.08 -1.85 19.38
C ASP A 146 18.87 -2.49 20.08
N GLU A 147 17.75 -1.77 20.13
CA GLU A 147 16.47 -2.19 20.72
C GLU A 147 15.43 -2.67 19.69
N CYS A 148 15.69 -2.45 18.39
CA CYS A 148 14.81 -2.92 17.32
C CYS A 148 14.91 -4.43 17.14
N HIS A 149 13.80 -5.07 16.74
CA HIS A 149 13.84 -6.45 16.28
C HIS A 149 14.79 -6.57 15.07
N PRO A 150 15.82 -7.44 15.06
CA PRO A 150 16.83 -7.47 14.00
C PRO A 150 16.26 -7.67 12.59
N ALA A 151 15.22 -8.51 12.45
CA ALA A 151 14.52 -8.71 11.18
C ALA A 151 13.93 -7.41 10.59
N ALA A 152 13.73 -6.36 11.39
CA ALA A 152 13.23 -5.09 10.89
C ALA A 152 14.19 -4.41 9.90
N PHE A 153 15.51 -4.62 10.04
CA PHE A 153 16.52 -3.90 9.26
C PHE A 153 17.64 -4.78 8.67
N ASP A 154 17.84 -6.01 9.16
CA ASP A 154 18.82 -6.97 8.64
C ASP A 154 18.15 -8.05 7.76
N PRO A 155 18.58 -8.24 6.51
CA PRO A 155 17.91 -9.16 5.58
C PRO A 155 18.11 -10.64 5.93
N ALA A 156 19.24 -11.00 6.55
CA ALA A 156 19.47 -12.40 6.96
C ALA A 156 18.60 -12.77 8.16
N ALA A 157 18.50 -11.87 9.15
CA ALA A 157 17.56 -11.99 10.25
C ALA A 157 16.10 -11.98 9.76
N ARG A 158 15.79 -11.21 8.70
CA ARG A 158 14.46 -11.26 8.08
C ARG A 158 14.13 -12.63 7.52
N LEU A 159 15.02 -13.22 6.73
CA LEU A 159 14.80 -14.54 6.15
C LEU A 159 14.64 -15.62 7.22
N ALA A 160 15.41 -15.54 8.31
CA ALA A 160 15.26 -16.45 9.44
C ALA A 160 13.87 -16.29 10.12
N TYR A 161 13.43 -15.05 10.38
CA TYR A 161 12.08 -14.78 10.90
C TYR A 161 10.99 -15.31 9.95
N MET A 162 11.14 -15.08 8.65
CA MET A 162 10.21 -15.60 7.64
C MET A 162 10.15 -17.13 7.67
N ASP A 163 11.30 -17.80 7.84
CA ASP A 163 11.34 -19.26 7.97
C ASP A 163 10.64 -19.76 9.23
N ASP A 164 10.82 -19.07 10.36
CA ASP A 164 10.22 -19.42 11.65
C ASP A 164 8.68 -19.24 11.64
N GLU A 165 8.16 -18.25 10.91
CA GLU A 165 6.71 -17.94 10.81
C GLU A 165 6.02 -18.61 9.61
N GLY A 166 6.71 -19.43 8.81
CA GLY A 166 6.10 -20.03 7.61
C GLY A 166 5.77 -19.02 6.50
N ILE A 167 6.51 -17.92 6.41
CA ILE A 167 6.36 -16.90 5.37
C ILE A 167 7.31 -17.21 4.20
N TRP A 168 6.76 -17.52 3.03
CA TRP A 168 7.59 -17.78 1.86
C TRP A 168 8.12 -16.51 1.23
N ALA A 169 7.27 -15.52 1.04
CA ALA A 169 7.65 -14.26 0.41
C ALA A 169 7.02 -13.07 1.14
N GLN A 170 7.75 -11.96 1.17
CA GLN A 170 7.31 -10.69 1.72
C GLN A 170 7.42 -9.58 0.68
N VAL A 171 6.40 -8.75 0.59
CA VAL A 171 6.41 -7.52 -0.18
C VAL A 171 6.92 -6.39 0.71
N LEU A 172 7.85 -5.58 0.19
CA LEU A 172 8.66 -4.64 0.97
C LEU A 172 8.34 -3.18 0.62
N TYR A 173 7.96 -2.41 1.64
CA TYR A 173 7.63 -0.97 1.55
C TYR A 173 8.55 -0.10 2.42
N PRO A 174 8.74 1.19 2.04
CA PRO A 174 9.55 2.15 2.80
C PRO A 174 8.89 2.59 4.10
N ASN A 175 9.65 3.30 4.94
CA ASN A 175 9.12 4.19 5.98
C ASN A 175 9.58 5.64 5.78
N VAL A 176 10.86 5.86 5.46
CA VAL A 176 11.49 7.19 5.46
C VAL A 176 11.05 8.01 4.25
N ALA A 177 10.92 7.38 3.08
CA ALA A 177 10.42 8.03 1.88
C ALA A 177 8.92 8.40 1.97
N SER A 178 8.22 7.95 3.03
CA SER A 178 6.77 7.80 3.10
C SER A 178 6.22 6.84 2.02
N PHE A 179 4.92 6.54 2.13
CA PHE A 179 4.24 5.51 1.35
C PHE A 179 3.79 5.93 -0.06
N GLY A 180 4.25 7.08 -0.54
CA GLY A 180 4.14 7.53 -1.93
C GLY A 180 5.38 8.26 -2.41
N GLY A 181 6.51 8.21 -1.68
CA GLY A 181 7.72 8.99 -1.98
C GLY A 181 7.61 10.49 -1.63
N GLN A 182 6.46 10.93 -1.13
CA GLN A 182 6.13 12.35 -0.95
C GLN A 182 6.97 13.05 0.12
N ARG A 183 7.69 12.32 0.99
CA ARG A 183 8.59 12.94 1.97
C ARG A 183 9.62 13.82 1.28
N PHE A 184 10.13 13.38 0.13
CA PHE A 184 11.17 14.09 -0.61
C PHE A 184 10.68 15.42 -1.20
N LEU A 185 9.37 15.66 -1.32
CA LEU A 185 8.83 16.96 -1.72
C LEU A 185 9.19 18.10 -0.77
N SER A 186 9.63 17.80 0.47
CA SER A 186 10.14 18.84 1.37
C SER A 186 11.45 19.47 0.89
N PHE A 187 12.19 18.80 0.01
CA PHE A 187 13.40 19.39 -0.57
C PHE A 187 13.04 20.49 -1.57
N PRO A 188 13.74 21.63 -1.58
CA PRO A 188 13.58 22.63 -2.64
C PRO A 188 14.27 22.24 -3.96
N ASP A 189 15.22 21.29 -3.92
CA ASP A 189 16.10 20.93 -5.04
C ASP A 189 15.59 19.66 -5.71
N ASP A 190 15.16 19.75 -6.97
CA ASP A 190 14.60 18.63 -7.72
C ASP A 190 15.62 17.52 -8.02
N GLU A 191 16.91 17.87 -8.17
CA GLU A 191 17.97 16.87 -8.33
C GLU A 191 18.12 16.04 -7.06
N LEU A 192 18.11 16.70 -5.90
CA LEU A 192 18.16 16.03 -4.60
C LEU A 192 16.98 15.09 -4.40
N LYS A 193 15.75 15.51 -4.77
CA LYS A 193 14.56 14.65 -4.70
C LYS A 193 14.74 13.36 -5.49
N LEU A 194 15.14 13.49 -6.76
CA LEU A 194 15.30 12.35 -7.67
C LEU A 194 16.43 11.42 -7.21
N VAL A 195 17.54 11.98 -6.77
CA VAL A 195 18.67 11.18 -6.25
C VAL A 195 18.27 10.41 -5.00
N CYS A 196 17.45 10.98 -4.10
CA CYS A 196 16.94 10.26 -2.94
C CYS A 196 16.02 9.09 -3.30
N VAL A 197 15.15 9.25 -4.30
CA VAL A 197 14.31 8.16 -4.82
C VAL A 197 15.17 7.04 -5.38
N ARG A 198 16.15 7.37 -6.23
CA ARG A 198 17.07 6.39 -6.82
C ARG A 198 17.89 5.64 -5.79
N ALA A 199 18.44 6.37 -4.81
CA ALA A 199 19.21 5.80 -3.71
C ALA A 199 18.39 4.77 -2.91
N TYR A 200 17.11 5.07 -2.63
CA TYR A 200 16.21 4.14 -1.97
C TYR A 200 15.94 2.89 -2.82
N ASN A 201 15.64 3.06 -4.11
CA ASN A 201 15.37 1.92 -5.00
C ASN A 201 16.60 1.01 -5.15
N ASP A 202 17.80 1.59 -5.29
CA ASP A 202 19.06 0.84 -5.35
C ASP A 202 19.33 0.09 -4.03
N PHE A 203 19.10 0.74 -2.89
CA PHE A 203 19.16 0.09 -1.59
C PHE A 203 18.19 -1.10 -1.50
N LEU A 204 16.93 -0.90 -1.88
CA LEU A 204 15.90 -1.92 -1.74
C LEU A 204 16.23 -3.16 -2.58
N ARG A 205 16.74 -2.97 -3.80
CA ARG A 205 17.29 -4.05 -4.63
C ARG A 205 18.43 -4.78 -3.92
N ASP A 206 19.43 -4.04 -3.42
CA ASP A 206 20.61 -4.63 -2.78
C ASP A 206 20.26 -5.38 -1.50
N TRP A 207 19.30 -4.87 -0.72
CA TRP A 207 18.80 -5.51 0.50
C TRP A 207 18.05 -6.81 0.18
N ALA A 208 17.18 -6.79 -0.84
CA ALA A 208 16.45 -7.95 -1.30
C ALA A 208 17.33 -9.01 -1.98
N ALA A 209 18.55 -8.66 -2.40
CA ALA A 209 19.49 -9.60 -3.01
C ALA A 209 19.89 -10.76 -2.09
N ALA A 210 19.60 -10.69 -0.78
CA ALA A 210 19.73 -11.81 0.14
C ALA A 210 18.91 -13.04 -0.29
N ASP A 211 17.67 -12.84 -0.79
CA ASP A 211 16.92 -13.84 -1.56
C ASP A 211 15.84 -13.16 -2.43
N PRO A 212 16.14 -12.82 -3.70
CA PRO A 212 15.22 -12.09 -4.58
C PRO A 212 14.00 -12.92 -5.04
N ARG A 213 13.93 -14.20 -4.66
CA ARG A 213 12.74 -15.03 -4.88
C ARG A 213 11.68 -14.80 -3.81
N ARG A 214 12.12 -14.40 -2.61
CA ARG A 214 11.31 -14.28 -1.40
C ARG A 214 11.10 -12.82 -0.98
N LEU A 215 12.06 -11.95 -1.26
CA LEU A 215 12.01 -10.53 -0.90
C LEU A 215 11.54 -9.70 -2.12
N VAL A 216 10.26 -9.36 -2.15
CA VAL A 216 9.61 -8.68 -3.28
C VAL A 216 9.65 -7.18 -3.09
N THR A 217 10.35 -6.49 -4.00
CA THR A 217 10.61 -5.05 -3.86
C THR A 217 9.61 -4.20 -4.63
N ILE A 218 8.99 -3.22 -3.96
CA ILE A 218 8.13 -2.20 -4.55
C ILE A 218 8.90 -0.87 -4.65
N MET A 219 9.10 -0.37 -5.87
CA MET A 219 9.92 0.83 -6.08
C MET A 219 9.19 2.11 -5.66
N SER A 220 9.92 3.08 -5.11
CA SER A 220 9.44 4.45 -4.96
C SER A 220 9.53 5.20 -6.29
N THR A 221 8.64 6.17 -6.51
CA THR A 221 8.61 6.98 -7.74
C THR A 221 8.70 8.48 -7.46
N PRO A 222 9.38 9.26 -8.32
CA PRO A 222 9.39 10.71 -8.25
C PRO A 222 8.10 11.28 -8.88
N PHE A 223 6.93 10.94 -8.31
CA PHE A 223 5.62 11.18 -8.92
C PHE A 223 5.31 12.65 -9.28
N TRP A 224 6.06 13.62 -8.75
CA TRP A 224 5.95 15.03 -9.10
C TRP A 224 6.47 15.39 -10.50
N ASP A 225 7.15 14.45 -11.17
CA ASP A 225 7.60 14.57 -12.55
C ASP A 225 7.29 13.26 -13.28
N VAL A 226 6.28 13.27 -14.16
CA VAL A 226 5.82 12.06 -14.85
C VAL A 226 6.87 11.46 -15.77
N ASP A 227 7.72 12.28 -16.39
CA ASP A 227 8.77 11.79 -17.28
C ASP A 227 9.89 11.13 -16.46
N ALA A 228 10.28 11.76 -15.34
CA ALA A 228 11.22 11.15 -14.40
C ALA A 228 10.65 9.87 -13.77
N ALA A 229 9.34 9.82 -13.49
CA ALA A 229 8.68 8.64 -12.96
C ALA A 229 8.68 7.49 -13.97
N VAL A 230 8.35 7.75 -15.24
CA VAL A 230 8.44 6.75 -16.32
C VAL A 230 9.86 6.22 -16.48
N ALA A 231 10.87 7.11 -16.46
CA ALA A 231 12.27 6.71 -16.58
C ALA A 231 12.73 5.84 -15.40
N GLU A 232 12.34 6.21 -14.18
CA GLU A 232 12.66 5.45 -12.97
C GLU A 232 11.93 4.11 -12.92
N VAL A 233 10.68 4.05 -13.38
CA VAL A 233 9.92 2.79 -13.48
C VAL A 233 10.61 1.81 -14.41
N ARG A 234 11.06 2.26 -15.59
CA ARG A 234 11.80 1.40 -16.52
C ARG A 234 13.11 0.89 -15.91
N ARG A 235 13.87 1.79 -15.27
CA ARG A 235 15.11 1.43 -14.57
C ARG A 235 14.86 0.42 -13.45
N GLY A 236 13.80 0.64 -12.66
CA GLY A 236 13.42 -0.25 -11.55
C GLY A 236 12.98 -1.63 -12.04
N ALA A 237 12.21 -1.69 -13.13
CA ALA A 237 11.81 -2.94 -13.76
C ALA A 237 13.04 -3.75 -14.23
N GLU A 238 13.98 -3.11 -14.91
CA GLU A 238 15.26 -3.72 -15.32
C GLU A 238 16.09 -4.21 -14.12
N ALA A 239 15.98 -3.51 -12.98
CA ALA A 239 16.65 -3.87 -11.74
C ALA A 239 15.93 -4.97 -10.93
N GLY A 240 14.78 -5.45 -11.38
CA GLY A 240 14.05 -6.58 -10.77
C GLY A 240 12.95 -6.19 -9.78
N HIS A 241 12.60 -4.90 -9.66
CA HIS A 241 11.43 -4.49 -8.88
C HIS A 241 10.13 -5.01 -9.48
N ARG A 242 9.16 -5.36 -8.62
CA ARG A 242 7.92 -6.06 -9.02
C ARG A 242 6.64 -5.28 -8.74
N GLY A 243 6.76 -4.00 -8.45
CA GLY A 243 5.62 -3.08 -8.33
C GLY A 243 6.06 -1.65 -8.12
N ILE A 244 5.10 -0.74 -8.18
CA ILE A 244 5.30 0.71 -8.21
C ILE A 244 4.52 1.33 -7.06
N LEU A 245 5.22 1.99 -6.14
CA LEU A 245 4.59 2.78 -5.08
C LEU A 245 4.21 4.16 -5.62
N PHE A 246 2.94 4.52 -5.46
CA PHE A 246 2.39 5.77 -5.97
C PHE A 246 1.37 6.37 -4.99
N THR A 247 1.20 7.70 -5.02
CA THR A 247 0.19 8.35 -4.19
C THR A 247 -1.20 8.24 -4.81
N GLY A 248 -2.19 7.80 -4.04
CA GLY A 248 -3.59 7.78 -4.47
C GLY A 248 -4.23 9.17 -4.55
N GLU A 249 -3.53 10.23 -4.14
CA GLU A 249 -4.06 11.60 -4.10
C GLU A 249 -3.05 12.67 -4.58
N PRO A 250 -2.51 12.57 -5.81
CA PRO A 250 -1.45 13.46 -6.30
C PRO A 250 -1.85 14.95 -6.26
N HIS A 251 -3.13 15.25 -6.38
CA HIS A 251 -3.69 16.61 -6.29
C HIS A 251 -3.45 17.31 -4.94
N ARG A 252 -3.23 16.57 -3.85
CA ARG A 252 -2.83 17.16 -2.57
C ARG A 252 -1.42 17.75 -2.59
N PHE A 253 -0.60 17.32 -3.55
CA PHE A 253 0.76 17.78 -3.76
C PHE A 253 0.88 18.76 -4.94
N GLY A 254 -0.23 19.35 -5.38
CA GLY A 254 -0.26 20.35 -6.45
C GLY A 254 -0.17 19.76 -7.87
N LEU A 255 -0.35 18.45 -8.02
CA LEU A 255 -0.32 17.76 -9.31
C LEU A 255 -1.76 17.52 -9.83
N PRO A 256 -1.94 17.07 -11.09
CA PRO A 256 -3.27 16.76 -11.61
C PRO A 256 -3.98 15.65 -10.83
N PHE A 257 -5.33 15.64 -10.84
CA PHE A 257 -6.12 14.52 -10.32
C PHE A 257 -5.74 13.21 -11.02
N LEU A 258 -6.00 12.08 -10.34
CA LEU A 258 -5.62 10.76 -10.84
C LEU A 258 -6.20 10.48 -12.24
N ALA A 259 -7.44 10.90 -12.48
CA ALA A 259 -8.13 10.74 -13.77
C ALA A 259 -7.52 11.51 -14.95
N ASP A 260 -6.65 12.50 -14.69
CA ASP A 260 -6.06 13.32 -15.73
C ASP A 260 -5.09 12.51 -16.61
N ARG A 261 -5.16 12.73 -17.93
CA ARG A 261 -4.30 12.05 -18.91
C ARG A 261 -2.82 12.41 -18.79
N HIS A 262 -2.48 13.42 -17.99
CA HIS A 262 -1.12 13.68 -17.54
C HIS A 262 -0.40 12.40 -17.08
N TRP A 263 -1.12 11.47 -16.43
CA TRP A 263 -0.57 10.23 -15.90
C TRP A 263 -0.56 9.04 -16.89
N ASP A 264 -1.22 9.16 -18.04
CA ASP A 264 -1.33 8.08 -19.03
C ASP A 264 0.04 7.48 -19.43
N PRO A 265 1.15 8.25 -19.59
CA PRO A 265 2.47 7.66 -19.87
C PRO A 265 2.99 6.73 -18.78
N LEU A 266 2.70 7.03 -17.51
CA LEU A 266 3.07 6.19 -16.37
C LEU A 266 2.23 4.92 -16.34
N TRP A 267 0.91 5.04 -16.52
CA TRP A 267 -0.01 3.90 -16.56
C TRP A 267 0.28 2.96 -17.72
N ALA A 268 0.54 3.50 -18.91
CA ALA A 268 0.94 2.73 -20.08
C ALA A 268 2.24 1.96 -19.81
N THR A 269 3.25 2.64 -19.24
CA THR A 269 4.53 2.01 -18.93
C THR A 269 4.39 0.91 -17.87
N ALA A 270 3.60 1.15 -16.82
CA ALA A 270 3.33 0.14 -15.79
C ALA A 270 2.61 -1.10 -16.37
N GLN A 271 1.61 -0.89 -17.22
CA GLN A 271 0.88 -1.97 -17.88
C GLN A 271 1.79 -2.77 -18.83
N ASP A 272 2.56 -2.10 -19.69
CA ASP A 272 3.47 -2.74 -20.65
C ASP A 272 4.53 -3.60 -19.95
N LEU A 273 4.95 -3.21 -18.74
CA LEU A 273 5.92 -3.93 -17.92
C LEU A 273 5.26 -4.96 -16.99
N GLY A 274 3.94 -5.01 -16.91
CA GLY A 274 3.20 -5.89 -15.99
C GLY A 274 3.44 -5.55 -14.52
N LEU A 275 3.71 -4.28 -14.18
CA LEU A 275 3.98 -3.84 -12.82
C LEU A 275 2.73 -3.28 -12.15
N PRO A 276 2.27 -3.85 -11.02
CA PRO A 276 1.15 -3.30 -10.26
C PRO A 276 1.48 -1.93 -9.64
N ILE A 277 0.46 -1.08 -9.52
CA ILE A 277 0.52 0.20 -8.78
C ILE A 277 -0.01 0.00 -7.36
N HIS A 278 0.75 0.43 -6.37
CA HIS A 278 0.42 0.27 -4.97
C HIS A 278 0.00 1.60 -4.36
N PHE A 279 -1.25 1.66 -3.90
CA PHE A 279 -1.77 2.71 -3.05
C PHE A 279 -1.72 2.23 -1.62
N HIS A 280 -0.61 2.56 -0.98
CA HIS A 280 -0.42 2.29 0.43
C HIS A 280 -1.03 3.41 1.26
N ILE A 281 -1.55 3.07 2.45
CA ILE A 281 -2.02 4.11 3.37
C ILE A 281 -0.89 5.08 3.71
N GLY A 282 -1.24 6.29 4.13
CA GLY A 282 -0.23 7.30 4.46
C GLY A 282 0.57 7.83 3.26
N SER A 283 0.20 7.49 2.02
CA SER A 283 0.72 8.09 0.78
C SER A 283 0.22 9.52 0.51
N GLY A 284 -0.73 10.00 1.32
CA GLY A 284 -1.36 11.32 1.25
C GLY A 284 -1.00 12.27 2.40
N ASP A 285 -1.90 13.21 2.69
CA ASP A 285 -1.77 14.10 3.85
C ASP A 285 -2.21 13.40 5.15
N THR A 286 -1.21 13.05 5.96
CA THR A 286 -1.37 12.43 7.28
C THR A 286 -1.28 13.44 8.43
N ALA A 287 -0.84 14.68 8.17
CA ALA A 287 -0.59 15.67 9.21
C ALA A 287 -1.88 16.30 9.76
N SER A 288 -2.94 16.32 8.96
CA SER A 288 -4.22 16.96 9.32
C SER A 288 -4.95 16.35 10.51
N SER A 289 -4.67 15.09 10.86
CA SER A 289 -5.35 14.40 11.97
C SER A 289 -4.56 14.35 13.27
N PHE A 290 -3.24 14.50 13.22
CA PHE A 290 -2.38 14.43 14.41
C PHE A 290 -2.05 15.82 14.95
N THR A 291 -3.07 16.59 15.36
CA THR A 291 -2.88 17.97 15.84
C THR A 291 -2.69 18.04 17.36
N PRO A 292 -1.95 19.04 17.89
CA PRO A 292 -1.82 19.25 19.34
C PRO A 292 -3.16 19.36 20.07
N GLU A 293 -4.15 19.99 19.44
CA GLU A 293 -5.49 20.17 20.01
C GLU A 293 -6.21 18.83 20.17
N ARG A 294 -6.12 17.93 19.18
CA ARG A 294 -6.73 16.60 19.28
C ARG A 294 -6.03 15.73 20.32
N VAL A 295 -4.69 15.78 20.36
CA VAL A 295 -3.90 15.05 21.34
C VAL A 295 -4.27 15.51 22.76
N ALA A 296 -4.39 16.83 22.98
CA ALA A 296 -4.84 17.37 24.26
C ALA A 296 -6.27 16.94 24.63
N ALA A 297 -7.15 16.76 23.64
CA ALA A 297 -8.54 16.36 23.85
C ALA A 297 -8.76 14.85 24.07
N THR A 298 -7.90 13.98 23.52
CA THR A 298 -8.15 12.52 23.47
C THR A 298 -7.01 11.64 23.99
N SER A 299 -5.81 12.18 24.15
CA SER A 299 -4.51 11.49 24.30
C SER A 299 -3.82 11.13 22.99
N THR A 300 -2.51 10.92 23.09
CA THR A 300 -1.64 10.48 21.98
C THR A 300 -2.08 9.13 21.42
N ALA A 301 -2.33 8.14 22.27
CA ALA A 301 -2.73 6.80 21.84
C ALA A 301 -4.09 6.80 21.12
N ALA A 302 -5.08 7.52 21.67
CA ALA A 302 -6.39 7.63 21.01
C ALA A 302 -6.33 8.41 19.69
N THR A 303 -5.46 9.43 19.63
CA THR A 303 -5.20 10.16 18.38
C THR A 303 -4.59 9.25 17.32
N PHE A 304 -3.61 8.43 17.69
CA PHE A 304 -3.02 7.46 16.77
C PHE A 304 -4.05 6.45 16.25
N ALA A 305 -4.85 5.85 17.14
CA ALA A 305 -5.90 4.92 16.75
C ALA A 305 -6.90 5.57 15.78
N TYR A 306 -7.29 6.83 16.03
CA TYR A 306 -8.13 7.58 15.11
C TYR A 306 -7.45 7.84 13.76
N THR A 307 -6.19 8.25 13.76
CA THR A 307 -5.43 8.52 12.53
C THR A 307 -5.26 7.26 11.68
N ALA A 308 -5.02 6.09 12.29
CA ALA A 308 -4.96 4.81 11.58
C ALA A 308 -6.27 4.54 10.82
N ILE A 309 -7.42 4.63 11.51
CA ILE A 309 -8.75 4.42 10.90
C ILE A 309 -9.01 5.45 9.78
N GLU A 310 -8.62 6.71 9.99
CA GLU A 310 -8.75 7.73 8.95
C GLU A 310 -7.93 7.36 7.70
N MET A 311 -6.70 6.87 7.87
CA MET A 311 -5.84 6.46 6.77
C MET A 311 -6.42 5.26 6.00
N PHE A 312 -7.01 4.28 6.69
CA PHE A 312 -7.70 3.14 6.07
C PHE A 312 -8.85 3.62 5.17
N LEU A 313 -9.72 4.48 5.71
CA LEU A 313 -10.86 5.01 4.97
C LEU A 313 -10.46 5.97 3.84
N LYS A 314 -9.39 6.75 4.02
CA LYS A 314 -8.80 7.57 2.95
C LYS A 314 -8.33 6.71 1.79
N ASN A 315 -7.69 5.57 2.04
CA ASN A 315 -7.31 4.64 0.98
C ASN A 315 -8.53 4.05 0.26
N GLY A 316 -9.60 3.72 1.00
CA GLY A 316 -10.89 3.36 0.39
C GLY A 316 -11.48 4.45 -0.53
N LEU A 317 -11.30 5.73 -0.18
CA LEU A 317 -11.66 6.86 -1.06
C LEU A 317 -10.75 6.95 -2.29
N GLN A 318 -9.44 6.67 -2.16
CA GLN A 318 -8.51 6.61 -3.28
C GLN A 318 -8.90 5.49 -4.26
N VAL A 319 -9.30 4.33 -3.75
CA VAL A 319 -9.86 3.23 -4.57
C VAL A 319 -11.15 3.68 -5.25
N ALA A 320 -12.07 4.33 -4.54
CA ALA A 320 -13.29 4.85 -5.15
C ALA A 320 -13.00 5.86 -6.28
N ASP A 321 -12.02 6.75 -6.10
CA ASP A 321 -11.57 7.69 -7.14
C ASP A 321 -10.99 6.94 -8.36
N LEU A 322 -10.13 5.93 -8.13
CA LEU A 322 -9.60 5.05 -9.19
C LEU A 322 -10.72 4.38 -9.98
N LEU A 323 -11.70 3.77 -9.31
CA LEU A 323 -12.82 3.09 -9.98
C LEU A 323 -13.67 4.06 -10.83
N MET A 324 -13.69 5.34 -10.48
CA MET A 324 -14.44 6.40 -11.17
C MET A 324 -13.58 7.27 -12.10
N SER A 325 -12.27 6.98 -12.23
CA SER A 325 -11.29 7.81 -12.94
C SER A 325 -11.23 7.60 -14.46
N GLY A 326 -11.72 6.46 -14.94
CA GLY A 326 -11.56 6.01 -16.32
C GLY A 326 -10.22 5.34 -16.62
N ILE A 327 -9.29 5.27 -15.66
CA ILE A 327 -7.98 4.62 -15.84
C ILE A 327 -8.13 3.14 -16.17
N LEU A 328 -8.92 2.40 -15.38
CA LEU A 328 -9.09 0.95 -15.56
C LEU A 328 -9.69 0.59 -16.93
N PRO A 329 -10.66 1.33 -17.48
CA PRO A 329 -11.05 1.10 -18.87
C PRO A 329 -9.98 1.43 -19.92
N ARG A 330 -9.16 2.49 -19.72
CA ARG A 330 -8.06 2.83 -20.65
C ARG A 330 -6.89 1.85 -20.58
N PHE A 331 -6.65 1.27 -19.40
CA PHE A 331 -5.56 0.36 -19.09
C PHE A 331 -6.11 -0.92 -18.43
N PRO A 332 -6.83 -1.76 -19.19
CA PRO A 332 -7.62 -2.88 -18.66
C PRO A 332 -6.79 -4.01 -18.06
N ASP A 333 -5.49 -4.08 -18.35
CA ASP A 333 -4.59 -5.10 -17.82
C ASP A 333 -3.79 -4.59 -16.61
N LEU A 334 -3.77 -3.28 -16.35
CA LEU A 334 -3.06 -2.69 -15.23
C LEU A 334 -3.70 -3.10 -13.91
N GLN A 335 -2.86 -3.58 -12.99
CA GLN A 335 -3.27 -3.99 -11.65
C GLN A 335 -2.94 -2.89 -10.63
N PHE A 336 -3.81 -2.75 -9.64
CA PHE A 336 -3.66 -1.86 -8.49
C PHE A 336 -3.77 -2.65 -7.20
N VAL A 337 -3.13 -2.16 -6.14
CA VAL A 337 -3.18 -2.77 -4.80
C VAL A 337 -3.52 -1.70 -3.77
N SER A 338 -4.58 -1.93 -3.02
CA SER A 338 -4.91 -1.22 -1.78
C SER A 338 -4.18 -1.92 -0.64
N VAL A 339 -3.15 -1.26 -0.10
CA VAL A 339 -2.25 -1.85 0.89
C VAL A 339 -2.54 -1.27 2.27
N GLU A 340 -2.50 -2.11 3.31
CA GLU A 340 -2.65 -1.72 4.72
C GLU A 340 -3.98 -1.01 5.08
N SER A 341 -5.06 -1.20 4.30
CA SER A 341 -6.34 -0.51 4.54
C SER A 341 -7.48 -1.41 5.03
N GLY A 342 -7.21 -2.71 5.12
CA GLY A 342 -8.22 -3.72 5.40
C GLY A 342 -9.25 -3.85 4.27
N ILE A 343 -10.21 -4.75 4.47
CA ILE A 343 -11.16 -5.16 3.43
C ILE A 343 -12.63 -5.00 3.82
N GLY A 344 -12.93 -4.71 5.10
CA GLY A 344 -14.29 -4.59 5.60
C GLY A 344 -15.10 -3.42 5.02
N TRP A 345 -14.44 -2.39 4.51
CA TRP A 345 -15.11 -1.24 3.87
C TRP A 345 -15.52 -1.53 2.41
N ILE A 346 -14.89 -2.52 1.76
CA ILE A 346 -15.02 -2.78 0.32
C ILE A 346 -16.47 -3.04 -0.10
N PRO A 347 -17.27 -3.90 0.58
CA PRO A 347 -18.63 -4.20 0.13
C PRO A 347 -19.49 -2.94 0.02
N PHE A 348 -19.37 -2.03 0.99
CA PHE A 348 -20.07 -0.75 0.98
C PHE A 348 -19.60 0.14 -0.17
N VAL A 349 -18.29 0.30 -0.35
CA VAL A 349 -17.75 1.15 -1.43
C VAL A 349 -18.17 0.62 -2.79
N LEU A 350 -18.07 -0.69 -3.06
CA LEU A 350 -18.50 -1.28 -4.33
C LEU A 350 -19.99 -1.08 -4.60
N GLU A 351 -20.84 -1.20 -3.57
CA GLU A 351 -22.26 -0.88 -3.71
C GLU A 351 -22.49 0.60 -4.01
N ALA A 352 -21.81 1.50 -3.28
CA ALA A 352 -21.96 2.93 -3.39
C ALA A 352 -21.48 3.47 -4.75
N VAL A 353 -20.32 3.02 -5.26
CA VAL A 353 -19.82 3.48 -6.56
C VAL A 353 -20.72 3.01 -7.69
N ASP A 354 -21.24 1.79 -7.64
CA ASP A 354 -22.18 1.28 -8.65
C ASP A 354 -23.51 2.03 -8.63
N HIS A 355 -24.03 2.30 -7.43
CA HIS A 355 -25.26 3.07 -7.26
C HIS A 355 -25.10 4.48 -7.85
N ASN A 356 -24.02 5.18 -7.47
CA ASN A 356 -23.76 6.53 -7.96
C ASN A 356 -23.43 6.55 -9.46
N TYR A 357 -22.75 5.52 -9.99
CA TYR A 357 -22.50 5.38 -11.42
C TYR A 357 -23.81 5.30 -12.22
N ARG A 358 -24.78 4.50 -11.76
CA ARG A 358 -26.10 4.35 -12.40
C ARG A 358 -26.97 5.59 -12.23
N GLU A 359 -27.15 6.05 -11.00
CA GLU A 359 -28.08 7.14 -10.68
C GLU A 359 -27.56 8.50 -11.13
N GLY A 360 -26.25 8.71 -11.00
CA GLY A 360 -25.56 9.88 -11.55
C GLY A 360 -25.59 9.92 -13.07
N ARG A 361 -26.06 8.85 -13.74
CA ARG A 361 -26.03 8.66 -15.18
C ARG A 361 -24.67 9.08 -15.70
N VAL A 362 -23.63 8.43 -15.19
CA VAL A 362 -22.25 8.68 -15.62
C VAL A 362 -22.16 8.26 -17.10
N ASP A 363 -22.59 9.19 -17.94
CA ASP A 363 -22.69 9.09 -19.38
C ASP A 363 -21.55 9.96 -19.91
N ARG A 364 -20.34 9.44 -19.79
CA ARG A 364 -19.14 10.15 -20.22
C ARG A 364 -18.47 9.39 -21.35
N THR A 365 -19.11 9.43 -22.52
CA THR A 365 -18.41 9.52 -23.81
C THR A 365 -17.18 8.61 -23.98
N SER A 366 -17.42 7.28 -23.93
CA SER A 366 -16.66 6.18 -24.57
C SER A 366 -15.72 5.27 -23.75
N GLU A 367 -15.29 5.59 -22.54
CA GLU A 367 -14.24 4.76 -21.89
C GLU A 367 -14.78 3.56 -21.12
N TRP A 368 -15.89 3.67 -20.38
CA TRP A 368 -16.38 2.60 -19.50
C TRP A 368 -17.28 1.58 -20.21
N ASP A 369 -16.86 0.31 -20.20
CA ASP A 369 -17.65 -0.82 -20.71
C ASP A 369 -18.23 -1.74 -19.60
N ARG A 370 -17.90 -1.47 -18.33
CA ARG A 370 -18.30 -2.28 -17.16
C ARG A 370 -18.71 -1.38 -15.98
N MET A 371 -19.40 -1.96 -15.00
CA MET A 371 -19.64 -1.33 -13.70
C MET A 371 -18.32 -1.12 -12.95
N PRO A 372 -18.18 -0.06 -12.14
CA PRO A 372 -17.01 0.13 -11.28
C PRO A 372 -16.66 -1.09 -10.42
N SER A 373 -17.65 -1.78 -9.85
CA SER A 373 -17.40 -3.00 -9.07
C SER A 373 -16.81 -4.16 -9.90
N GLU A 374 -17.16 -4.26 -11.18
CA GLU A 374 -16.59 -5.26 -12.09
C GLU A 374 -15.13 -4.97 -12.39
N TYR A 375 -14.74 -3.69 -12.50
CA TYR A 375 -13.33 -3.32 -12.61
C TYR A 375 -12.54 -3.64 -11.34
N PHE A 376 -13.11 -3.41 -10.15
CA PHE A 376 -12.46 -3.82 -8.90
C PHE A 376 -12.15 -5.33 -8.93
N ALA A 377 -13.14 -6.14 -9.30
CA ALA A 377 -13.00 -7.59 -9.36
C ALA A 377 -11.96 -8.09 -10.39
N THR A 378 -11.50 -7.24 -11.33
CA THR A 378 -10.50 -7.59 -12.34
C THR A 378 -9.14 -6.90 -12.20
N ASN A 379 -9.08 -5.74 -11.54
CA ASN A 379 -7.90 -4.87 -11.58
C ASN A 379 -7.38 -4.46 -10.21
N VAL A 380 -8.13 -4.64 -9.12
CA VAL A 380 -7.77 -4.11 -7.81
C VAL A 380 -7.66 -5.24 -6.81
N TYR A 381 -6.48 -5.40 -6.21
CA TYR A 381 -6.24 -6.22 -5.03
C TYR A 381 -6.37 -5.36 -3.77
N ALA A 382 -6.72 -6.00 -2.65
CA ALA A 382 -6.75 -5.35 -1.35
C ALA A 382 -6.18 -6.28 -0.27
N CYS A 383 -5.41 -5.70 0.64
CA CYS A 383 -4.78 -6.44 1.72
C CYS A 383 -5.55 -6.35 3.04
N TYR A 384 -5.38 -7.35 3.90
CA TYR A 384 -5.87 -7.35 5.28
C TYR A 384 -4.95 -8.17 6.20
N TRP A 385 -4.97 -7.84 7.50
CA TRP A 385 -4.16 -8.53 8.51
C TRP A 385 -4.92 -8.82 9.81
N PHE A 386 -5.75 -7.88 10.30
CA PHE A 386 -6.37 -8.00 11.63
C PHE A 386 -7.85 -8.42 11.61
N GLU A 387 -8.53 -8.23 10.49
CA GLU A 387 -9.98 -8.39 10.39
C GLU A 387 -10.39 -9.86 10.42
N THR A 388 -11.46 -10.18 11.16
CA THR A 388 -12.07 -11.52 11.15
C THR A 388 -13.46 -11.52 10.52
N ALA A 389 -14.28 -10.51 10.82
CA ALA A 389 -15.64 -10.42 10.29
C ALA A 389 -15.67 -10.26 8.76
N ALA A 390 -14.70 -9.53 8.18
CA ALA A 390 -14.67 -9.29 6.74
C ALA A 390 -14.43 -10.58 5.94
N THR A 391 -13.54 -11.44 6.41
CA THR A 391 -13.20 -12.72 5.79
C THR A 391 -14.13 -13.88 6.17
N THR A 392 -14.78 -13.85 7.34
CA THR A 392 -15.68 -14.94 7.76
C THR A 392 -17.15 -14.68 7.45
N GLU A 393 -17.60 -13.43 7.54
CA GLU A 393 -19.02 -13.06 7.39
C GLU A 393 -19.32 -12.38 6.04
N MET A 394 -18.36 -11.64 5.50
CA MET A 394 -18.57 -10.79 4.30
C MET A 394 -17.90 -11.31 3.03
N LEU A 395 -17.18 -12.44 3.09
CA LEU A 395 -16.40 -12.94 1.96
C LEU A 395 -17.21 -13.22 0.70
N GLY A 396 -18.49 -13.60 0.82
CA GLY A 396 -19.41 -13.76 -0.31
C GLY A 396 -19.77 -12.45 -1.04
N LEU A 397 -19.42 -11.30 -0.45
CA LEU A 397 -19.57 -9.95 -1.01
C LEU A 397 -18.24 -9.39 -1.52
N LEU A 398 -17.13 -10.10 -1.30
CA LEU A 398 -15.79 -9.73 -1.73
C LEU A 398 -15.34 -10.62 -2.89
N PRO A 399 -14.59 -10.10 -3.87
CA PRO A 399 -13.94 -10.93 -4.87
C PRO A 399 -12.72 -11.61 -4.23
N ALA A 400 -12.87 -12.85 -3.77
CA ALA A 400 -11.81 -13.58 -3.05
C ALA A 400 -10.50 -13.72 -3.85
N ASP A 401 -10.55 -13.68 -5.18
CA ASP A 401 -9.38 -13.67 -6.09
C ASP A 401 -8.58 -12.36 -6.03
N ARG A 402 -9.03 -11.39 -5.23
CA ARG A 402 -8.46 -10.05 -5.09
C ARG A 402 -8.07 -9.70 -3.67
N ILE A 403 -8.11 -10.67 -2.77
CA ILE A 403 -7.79 -10.47 -1.35
C ILE A 403 -6.40 -11.03 -1.07
N LEU A 404 -5.56 -10.26 -0.40
CA LEU A 404 -4.20 -10.63 -0.01
C LEU A 404 -4.09 -10.59 1.51
N PHE A 405 -3.40 -11.56 2.11
CA PHE A 405 -3.05 -11.50 3.53
C PHE A 405 -1.74 -10.73 3.73
N GLU A 406 -1.63 -10.00 4.83
CA GLU A 406 -0.42 -9.29 5.22
C GLU A 406 -0.16 -9.35 6.73
N THR A 407 1.05 -8.98 7.17
CA THR A 407 1.39 -8.90 8.59
C THR A 407 1.71 -7.49 9.08
N ASP A 408 2.01 -6.54 8.18
CA ASP A 408 2.42 -5.16 8.51
C ASP A 408 3.74 -5.14 9.34
N PHE A 409 4.53 -6.21 9.32
CA PHE A 409 5.76 -6.27 10.12
C PHE A 409 6.76 -5.17 9.68
N PRO A 410 7.36 -4.37 10.60
CA PRO A 410 7.36 -4.44 12.06
C PRO A 410 6.61 -3.28 12.75
N HIS A 411 5.55 -2.77 12.14
CA HIS A 411 4.83 -1.58 12.61
C HIS A 411 4.07 -1.80 13.93
N PRO A 412 3.56 -0.73 14.57
CA PRO A 412 2.88 -0.79 15.87
C PRO A 412 1.70 -1.77 15.96
N THR A 413 1.00 -2.02 14.85
CA THR A 413 -0.19 -2.87 14.78
C THR A 413 0.02 -4.16 14.00
N CYS A 414 1.29 -4.50 13.74
CA CYS A 414 1.65 -5.72 13.02
C CYS A 414 1.31 -6.99 13.80
N LEU A 415 1.37 -8.13 13.11
CA LEU A 415 1.04 -9.45 13.67
C LEU A 415 2.21 -10.17 14.34
N TYR A 416 3.32 -9.47 14.63
CA TYR A 416 4.49 -10.10 15.25
C TYR A 416 4.12 -10.84 16.54
N GLY A 417 4.49 -12.12 16.61
CA GLY A 417 4.24 -12.99 17.76
C GLY A 417 2.83 -13.61 17.83
N ASN A 418 1.93 -13.28 16.90
CA ASN A 418 0.59 -13.87 16.82
C ASN A 418 0.08 -14.10 15.38
N VAL A 419 0.98 -14.18 14.40
CA VAL A 419 0.67 -14.38 12.96
C VAL A 419 -0.31 -15.53 12.76
N HIS A 420 0.06 -16.74 13.20
CA HIS A 420 -0.78 -17.93 13.01
C HIS A 420 -2.11 -17.86 13.78
N GLU A 421 -2.12 -17.33 15.01
CA GLU A 421 -3.37 -17.16 15.77
C GLU A 421 -4.34 -16.25 15.03
N ARG A 422 -3.86 -15.11 14.52
CA ARG A 422 -4.68 -14.15 13.80
C ARG A 422 -5.14 -14.70 12.46
N MET A 423 -4.26 -15.37 11.72
CA MET A 423 -4.57 -16.01 10.44
C MET A 423 -5.63 -17.10 10.59
N GLU A 424 -5.52 -17.98 11.59
CA GLU A 424 -6.54 -19.00 11.84
C GLU A 424 -7.88 -18.38 12.26
N ALA A 425 -7.85 -17.33 13.09
CA ALA A 425 -9.05 -16.62 13.51
C ALA A 425 -9.75 -15.91 12.33
N SER A 426 -8.98 -15.31 11.42
CA SER A 426 -9.54 -14.59 10.26
C SER A 426 -10.04 -15.53 9.18
N LEU A 427 -9.48 -16.74 9.05
CA LEU A 427 -9.88 -17.71 8.04
C LEU A 427 -10.73 -18.87 8.60
N ALA A 428 -11.23 -18.72 9.83
CA ALA A 428 -12.07 -19.72 10.47
C ALA A 428 -13.34 -20.01 9.65
N GLY A 429 -13.53 -21.28 9.25
CA GLY A 429 -14.68 -21.71 8.44
C GLY A 429 -14.64 -21.30 6.97
N VAL A 430 -13.58 -20.61 6.53
CA VAL A 430 -13.35 -20.32 5.10
C VAL A 430 -12.94 -21.62 4.39
N PRO A 431 -13.55 -21.98 3.24
CA PRO A 431 -13.16 -23.17 2.50
C PRO A 431 -11.67 -23.15 2.11
N GLU A 432 -11.02 -24.30 2.16
CA GLU A 432 -9.57 -24.43 1.96
C GLU A 432 -9.07 -23.83 0.63
N TYR A 433 -9.81 -24.05 -0.46
CA TYR A 433 -9.45 -23.46 -1.75
C TYR A 433 -9.47 -21.93 -1.75
N VAL A 434 -10.30 -21.30 -0.90
CA VAL A 434 -10.33 -19.83 -0.74
C VAL A 434 -9.21 -19.37 0.19
N ARG A 435 -8.93 -20.12 1.26
CA ARG A 435 -7.75 -19.87 2.12
C ARG A 435 -6.48 -19.85 1.27
N ARG A 436 -6.31 -20.84 0.40
CA ARG A 436 -5.19 -20.92 -0.55
C ARG A 436 -5.09 -19.72 -1.49
N LYS A 437 -6.22 -19.22 -2.01
CA LYS A 437 -6.22 -17.99 -2.85
C LYS A 437 -5.66 -16.81 -2.08
N ILE A 438 -6.18 -16.59 -0.88
CA ILE A 438 -5.85 -15.44 -0.02
C ILE A 438 -4.40 -15.49 0.47
N LEU A 439 -3.95 -16.68 0.90
CA LEU A 439 -2.63 -16.88 1.50
C LEU A 439 -1.53 -17.09 0.46
N TRP A 440 -1.87 -17.50 -0.77
CA TRP A 440 -0.89 -17.90 -1.77
C TRP A 440 -1.24 -17.48 -3.20
N ASP A 441 -2.27 -18.06 -3.82
CA ASP A 441 -2.41 -18.03 -5.29
C ASP A 441 -2.52 -16.59 -5.83
N ASN A 442 -3.21 -15.69 -5.12
CA ASN A 442 -3.37 -14.29 -5.51
C ASN A 442 -2.03 -13.54 -5.50
N GLY A 443 -1.28 -13.62 -4.40
CA GLY A 443 0.04 -12.98 -4.29
C GLY A 443 1.05 -13.58 -5.26
N ALA A 444 1.01 -14.91 -5.44
CA ALA A 444 1.89 -15.61 -6.37
C ALA A 444 1.66 -15.19 -7.82
N ALA A 445 0.39 -15.06 -8.23
CA ALA A 445 0.03 -14.58 -9.56
C ALA A 445 0.40 -13.11 -9.77
N LEU A 446 0.11 -12.24 -8.79
CA LEU A 446 0.36 -10.80 -8.89
C LEU A 446 1.85 -10.45 -8.99
N TYR A 447 2.69 -11.12 -8.19
CA TYR A 447 4.12 -10.80 -8.08
C TYR A 447 5.04 -11.80 -8.80
N GLY A 448 4.48 -12.80 -9.50
CA GLY A 448 5.27 -13.84 -10.15
C GLY A 448 6.14 -14.64 -9.18
N ILE A 449 5.58 -14.99 -8.01
CA ILE A 449 6.28 -15.78 -6.99
C ILE A 449 6.14 -17.26 -7.34
N LEU A 450 7.28 -17.95 -7.44
CA LEU A 450 7.32 -19.38 -7.65
C LEU A 450 7.24 -20.11 -6.31
N ALA A 451 6.58 -21.26 -6.30
CA ALA A 451 6.56 -22.13 -5.13
C ALA A 451 7.97 -22.61 -4.75
N PRO A 452 8.22 -22.89 -3.46
CA PRO A 452 9.45 -23.55 -3.05
C PRO A 452 9.64 -24.84 -3.84
N GLU A 453 10.88 -25.13 -4.23
CA GLU A 453 11.18 -26.47 -4.73
C GLU A 453 10.92 -27.49 -3.61
N PRO A 454 10.28 -28.63 -3.90
CA PRO A 454 10.12 -29.68 -2.91
C PRO A 454 11.50 -30.08 -2.38
N ALA A 455 11.64 -30.19 -1.05
CA ALA A 455 12.87 -30.69 -0.47
C ALA A 455 13.21 -32.05 -1.09
N PRO A 456 14.46 -32.31 -1.51
CA PRO A 456 14.84 -33.61 -2.06
C PRO A 456 14.49 -34.68 -1.02
N VAL A 457 13.73 -35.69 -1.45
CA VAL A 457 13.35 -36.83 -0.62
C VAL A 457 14.62 -37.39 0.01
N ARG A 458 14.73 -37.30 1.34
CA ARG A 458 15.85 -37.89 2.07
C ARG A 458 15.85 -39.39 1.77
N ALA A 459 16.90 -39.85 1.08
CA ALA A 459 17.11 -41.24 0.70
C ALA A 459 17.33 -42.14 1.92
#